data_AF-W4HAX1-F1
#
_entry.id   AF-W4HAX1-F1
#
_cell.length_a   1.000
_cell.length_b   1.000
_cell.length_c   1.000
_cell.angle_alpha   90.00
_cell.angle_beta   90.00
_cell.angle_gamma   90.00
#
_symmetry.space_group_name_H-M   'P 1'
#
loop_
_entity.id
_entity.type
_entity.pdbx_description
1 polymer ?
#
loop_
_entity_poly.entity_id
_entity_poly.type
_entity_poly.pdbx_seq_one_letter_code
_entity_poly.pdbx_strand_id
1 'polypeptide(L)'
;MEVPLEAIVLCDADAPPILVPCRRHAIVDRAKIYLTQIEDRAAKNDSMWVNTVHDLGQLHTLKLLYRRQRRLENYMFGLACCSLLAEAAAIHLYWNLPSAMLAIEVSKAIVTVTTVAILYLLFFRYELAACIQVASYGLPPGSRFYHTTLLRTYMYNSMMTNALVTIHFDQSIKPGASVPVCPTNVLYATYNCYTRATYSAYQFGIIVAPRIYLIGRYIRNVFGFNTNEAKLIGSLQNVDATSAWFVRKFLFRFYPATFCVFIFVSVGAATAWAVDQTEHSMANADLAEYVDALWLVVVTIVTVGYGDCVVVGFPGRLCVVLGGVVGGAAICSMCRVVVVGALTITPNERDVIDIITERTQTTERRSVAVRLIQAEWRRYKAMTVGPPTDGLPSRRDGVAFTVHKANVLKFKVMASARTMRRQHQQRHHSLDAILHRWKLKAEAARCDDVASTNATTSCDDVVAKLRRLVLACSVNELATQ
;
A
#
# COMPACT_ATOMS: atom_id res chain seq x y z
N MET A 1 34.59 -30.55 -3.42
CA MET A 1 35.45 -30.21 -2.27
C MET A 1 34.67 -30.59 -1.03
N GLU A 2 34.72 -31.87 -0.71
CA GLU A 2 34.17 -32.43 0.52
C GLU A 2 35.12 -32.04 1.66
N VAL A 3 34.56 -31.53 2.75
CA VAL A 3 35.27 -31.34 4.01
C VAL A 3 34.56 -32.22 5.04
N PRO A 4 35.25 -33.20 5.64
CA PRO A 4 34.70 -34.00 6.71
C PRO A 4 34.90 -33.29 8.05
N LEU A 5 33.94 -33.44 8.96
CA LEU A 5 34.12 -33.12 10.37
C LEU A 5 33.85 -34.39 11.17
N GLU A 6 34.95 -34.93 11.67
CA GLU A 6 35.02 -35.98 12.67
C GLU A 6 34.20 -35.61 13.91
N ALA A 7 33.50 -36.59 14.46
CA ALA A 7 33.10 -36.59 15.86
C ALA A 7 33.54 -37.91 16.48
N ILE A 8 34.59 -37.81 17.28
CA ILE A 8 35.11 -38.82 18.19
C ILE A 8 34.06 -39.07 19.29
N VAL A 9 33.66 -40.31 19.51
CA VAL A 9 33.15 -40.78 20.81
C VAL A 9 33.74 -42.17 21.08
N LEU A 10 34.52 -42.25 22.15
CA LEU A 10 35.12 -43.45 22.72
C LEU A 10 34.05 -44.32 23.43
N CYS A 11 34.29 -45.63 23.36
CA CYS A 11 33.97 -46.71 24.32
C CYS A 11 32.52 -46.91 24.77
N ASP A 12 31.92 -48.04 24.37
CA ASP A 12 31.75 -49.15 25.33
C ASP A 12 31.52 -50.47 24.59
N ALA A 13 32.30 -51.49 24.93
CA ALA A 13 32.18 -52.85 24.40
C ALA A 13 31.49 -53.68 25.49
N ASP A 14 30.16 -53.80 25.42
CA ASP A 14 29.34 -54.92 25.91
C ASP A 14 27.87 -54.48 26.08
N ALA A 15 27.10 -54.54 24.98
CA ALA A 15 25.64 -54.49 25.03
C ALA A 15 25.03 -55.30 23.87
N PRO A 16 23.94 -56.06 24.09
CA PRO A 16 23.32 -56.90 23.06
C PRO A 16 22.77 -56.04 21.90
N PRO A 17 22.69 -56.59 20.67
CA PRO A 17 22.37 -55.79 19.50
C PRO A 17 20.94 -55.26 19.61
N ILE A 18 20.83 -53.95 19.85
CA ILE A 18 19.58 -53.22 19.61
C ILE A 18 19.33 -53.33 18.11
N LEU A 19 18.27 -54.08 17.73
CA LEU A 19 17.70 -54.07 16.39
C LEU A 19 17.31 -52.62 16.06
N VAL A 20 18.24 -51.87 15.49
CA VAL A 20 17.94 -50.59 14.86
C VAL A 20 17.05 -50.94 13.67
N PRO A 21 15.78 -50.51 13.63
CA PRO A 21 14.97 -50.72 12.45
C PRO A 21 15.68 -49.99 11.30
N CYS A 22 16.19 -50.77 10.35
CA CYS A 22 16.87 -50.27 9.18
C CYS A 22 15.90 -49.30 8.48
N ARG A 23 16.17 -48.01 8.64
CA ARG A 23 15.30 -46.93 8.17
C ARG A 23 15.45 -46.88 6.65
N ARG A 24 14.73 -47.77 5.94
CA ARG A 24 14.59 -47.72 4.48
C ARG A 24 13.96 -46.38 4.11
N HIS A 25 14.78 -45.35 3.98
CA HIS A 25 14.48 -44.20 3.14
C HIS A 25 14.70 -44.64 1.70
N ALA A 26 13.86 -45.57 1.23
CA ALA A 26 13.57 -45.59 -0.19
C ALA A 26 12.88 -44.24 -0.43
N ILE A 27 13.55 -43.32 -1.09
CA ILE A 27 12.90 -42.14 -1.67
C ILE A 27 11.98 -42.72 -2.72
N VAL A 28 10.77 -43.07 -2.29
CA VAL A 28 9.73 -43.57 -3.17
C VAL A 28 9.44 -42.44 -4.13
N ASP A 29 9.71 -42.67 -5.40
CA ASP A 29 9.43 -41.71 -6.46
C ASP A 29 7.92 -41.53 -6.55
N ARG A 30 7.42 -40.55 -5.79
CA ARG A 30 5.98 -40.26 -5.67
C ARG A 30 5.39 -39.97 -7.04
N ALA A 31 6.16 -39.40 -7.97
CA ALA A 31 5.71 -39.13 -9.32
C ALA A 31 5.36 -40.43 -10.06
N LYS A 32 6.20 -41.47 -9.94
CA LYS A 32 5.93 -42.78 -10.54
C LYS A 32 4.68 -43.44 -9.96
N ILE A 33 4.47 -43.33 -8.64
CA ILE A 33 3.26 -43.84 -7.99
C ILE A 33 2.00 -43.12 -8.50
N TYR A 34 2.04 -41.79 -8.58
CA TYR A 34 0.90 -41.01 -9.08
C TYR A 34 0.60 -41.34 -10.55
N LEU A 35 1.63 -41.53 -11.38
CA LEU A 35 1.45 -41.95 -12.77
C LEU A 35 0.78 -43.33 -12.85
N THR A 36 1.25 -44.32 -12.09
CA THR A 36 0.61 -45.65 -12.07
C THR A 36 -0.84 -45.59 -11.56
N GLN A 37 -1.12 -44.74 -10.58
CA GLN A 37 -2.49 -44.55 -10.06
C GLN A 37 -3.41 -43.87 -11.09
N ILE A 38 -2.87 -42.95 -11.89
CA ILE A 38 -3.59 -42.30 -12.98
C ILE A 38 -3.88 -43.30 -14.10
N GLU A 39 -2.89 -44.12 -14.48
CA GLU A 39 -3.04 -45.18 -15.49
C GLU A 39 -4.08 -46.22 -15.07
N ASP A 40 -4.03 -46.70 -13.82
CA ASP A 40 -5.00 -47.65 -13.29
C ASP A 40 -6.43 -47.09 -13.27
N ARG A 41 -6.59 -45.81 -12.91
CA ARG A 41 -7.91 -45.16 -12.91
C ARG A 41 -8.40 -44.86 -14.32
N ALA A 42 -7.51 -44.49 -15.24
CA ALA A 42 -7.82 -44.30 -16.65
C ALA A 42 -8.28 -45.62 -17.30
N ALA A 43 -7.66 -46.74 -16.94
CA ALA A 43 -8.05 -48.06 -17.43
C ALA A 43 -9.44 -48.51 -16.93
N LYS A 44 -9.81 -48.15 -15.68
CA LYS A 44 -11.13 -48.47 -15.11
C LYS A 44 -12.26 -47.61 -15.70
N ASN A 45 -11.95 -46.38 -16.12
CA ASN A 45 -12.87 -45.45 -16.77
C ASN A 45 -14.20 -45.23 -15.99
N ASP A 46 -14.10 -45.08 -14.68
CA ASP A 46 -15.23 -44.86 -13.80
C ASP A 46 -15.96 -43.53 -14.11
N SER A 47 -17.25 -43.41 -13.77
CA SER A 47 -18.01 -42.15 -13.97
C SER A 47 -17.36 -40.95 -13.26
N MET A 48 -16.78 -41.16 -12.08
CA MET A 48 -16.01 -40.14 -11.36
C MET A 48 -14.74 -39.74 -12.13
N TRP A 49 -14.07 -40.69 -12.77
CA TRP A 49 -12.88 -40.42 -13.60
C TRP A 49 -13.25 -39.55 -14.80
N VAL A 50 -14.31 -39.90 -15.53
CA VAL A 50 -14.80 -39.13 -16.69
C VAL A 50 -15.15 -37.69 -16.29
N ASN A 51 -15.86 -37.49 -15.17
CA ASN A 51 -16.18 -36.16 -14.66
C ASN A 51 -14.92 -35.38 -14.26
N THR A 52 -13.97 -36.02 -13.58
CA THR A 52 -12.71 -35.38 -13.18
C THR A 52 -11.89 -34.95 -14.39
N VAL A 53 -11.79 -35.78 -15.42
CA VAL A 53 -11.08 -35.46 -16.67
C VAL A 53 -11.78 -34.30 -17.40
N HIS A 54 -13.12 -34.29 -17.40
CA HIS A 54 -13.90 -33.18 -17.96
C HIS A 54 -13.61 -31.86 -17.23
N ASP A 55 -13.68 -31.86 -15.90
CA ASP A 55 -13.42 -30.68 -15.06
C ASP A 55 -11.98 -30.16 -15.21
N LEU A 56 -11.00 -31.07 -15.25
CA LEU A 56 -9.60 -30.72 -15.52
C LEU A 56 -9.43 -30.14 -16.93
N GLY A 57 -10.14 -30.67 -17.92
CA GLY A 57 -10.17 -30.14 -19.28
C GLY A 57 -10.75 -28.73 -19.34
N GLN A 58 -11.83 -28.46 -18.61
CA GLN A 58 -12.39 -27.11 -18.48
C GLN A 58 -11.43 -26.15 -17.79
N LEU A 59 -10.80 -26.56 -16.68
CA LEU A 59 -9.79 -25.76 -15.97
C LEU A 59 -8.58 -25.44 -16.86
N HIS A 60 -8.12 -26.41 -17.66
CA HIS A 60 -7.05 -26.19 -18.62
C HIS A 60 -7.46 -25.17 -19.70
N THR A 61 -8.69 -25.29 -20.22
CA THR A 61 -9.25 -24.34 -21.19
C THR A 61 -9.33 -22.94 -20.59
N LEU A 62 -9.80 -22.79 -19.36
CA LEU A 62 -9.82 -21.52 -18.62
C LEU A 62 -8.41 -20.94 -18.47
N LYS A 63 -7.42 -21.76 -18.07
CA LYS A 63 -6.00 -21.33 -17.99
C LYS A 63 -5.52 -20.77 -19.34
N LEU A 64 -5.85 -21.42 -20.45
CA LEU A 64 -5.46 -20.97 -21.78
C LEU A 64 -6.14 -19.64 -22.16
N LEU A 65 -7.43 -19.48 -21.85
CA LEU A 65 -8.18 -18.24 -22.09
C LEU A 65 -7.60 -17.04 -21.32
N TYR A 66 -7.30 -17.19 -20.02
CA TYR A 66 -6.66 -16.14 -19.23
C TYR A 66 -5.27 -15.78 -19.76
N ARG A 67 -4.47 -16.78 -20.19
CA ARG A 67 -3.15 -16.52 -20.81
C ARG A 67 -3.30 -15.71 -22.11
N ARG A 68 -4.27 -16.04 -22.97
CA ARG A 68 -4.54 -15.28 -24.20
C ARG A 68 -4.99 -13.85 -23.87
N GLN A 69 -5.89 -13.68 -22.90
CA GLN A 69 -6.33 -12.36 -22.46
C GLN A 69 -5.16 -11.51 -21.92
N ARG A 70 -4.27 -12.09 -21.11
CA ARG A 70 -3.06 -11.41 -20.58
C ARG A 70 -2.14 -10.94 -21.70
N ARG A 71 -1.89 -11.77 -22.72
CA ARG A 71 -1.08 -11.38 -23.90
C ARG A 71 -1.72 -10.23 -24.67
N LEU A 72 -3.03 -10.31 -24.94
CA LEU A 72 -3.76 -9.23 -25.62
C LEU A 72 -3.69 -7.92 -24.85
N GLU A 73 -3.88 -7.95 -23.54
CA GLU A 73 -3.78 -6.75 -22.70
C GLU A 73 -2.35 -6.16 -22.68
N ASN A 74 -1.31 -7.00 -22.72
CA ASN A 74 0.06 -6.54 -22.83
C ASN A 74 0.37 -5.93 -24.21
N TYR A 75 -0.17 -6.50 -25.29
CA TYR A 75 -0.04 -5.91 -26.64
C TYR A 75 -0.77 -4.57 -26.76
N MET A 76 -1.97 -4.46 -26.18
CA MET A 76 -2.70 -3.18 -26.12
C MET A 76 -1.89 -2.11 -25.37
N PHE A 77 -1.25 -2.48 -24.26
CA PHE A 77 -0.39 -1.55 -23.52
C PHE A 77 0.83 -1.11 -24.36
N GLY A 78 1.51 -2.04 -25.03
CA GLY A 78 2.63 -1.71 -25.92
C GLY A 78 2.23 -0.74 -27.04
N LEU A 79 1.11 -1.01 -27.73
CA LEU A 79 0.58 -0.12 -28.76
C LEU A 79 0.19 1.26 -28.21
N ALA A 80 -0.37 1.30 -26.99
CA ALA A 80 -0.71 2.55 -26.33
C ALA A 80 0.54 3.39 -26.02
N CYS A 81 1.61 2.77 -25.52
CA CYS A 81 2.90 3.44 -25.33
C CYS A 81 3.45 3.99 -26.65
N CYS A 82 3.44 3.19 -27.73
CA CYS A 82 3.86 3.66 -29.05
C CYS A 82 3.02 4.87 -29.51
N SER A 83 1.70 4.86 -29.26
CA SER A 83 0.83 5.97 -29.64
C SER A 83 1.08 7.24 -28.83
N LEU A 84 1.34 7.12 -27.53
CA LEU A 84 1.65 8.27 -26.66
C LEU A 84 3.01 8.87 -27.01
N LEU A 85 4.01 8.03 -27.30
CA LEU A 85 5.34 8.48 -27.74
C LEU A 85 5.28 9.12 -29.13
N ALA A 86 4.54 8.54 -30.07
CA ALA A 86 4.35 9.13 -31.39
C ALA A 86 3.66 10.49 -31.31
N GLU A 87 2.66 10.64 -30.43
CA GLU A 87 2.00 11.94 -30.22
C GLU A 87 2.96 12.96 -29.59
N ALA A 88 3.70 12.59 -28.55
CA ALA A 88 4.71 13.45 -27.94
C ALA A 88 5.80 13.88 -28.94
N ALA A 89 6.23 12.97 -29.82
CA ALA A 89 7.17 13.28 -30.89
C ALA A 89 6.55 14.24 -31.92
N ALA A 90 5.30 14.00 -32.36
CA ALA A 90 4.58 14.85 -33.30
C ALA A 90 4.54 16.31 -32.85
N ILE A 91 4.22 16.50 -31.57
CA ILE A 91 4.17 17.79 -30.90
C ILE A 91 5.54 18.47 -30.92
N HIS A 92 6.57 17.76 -30.46
CA HIS A 92 7.92 18.30 -30.40
C HIS A 92 8.45 18.69 -31.79
N LEU A 93 8.18 17.87 -32.80
CA LEU A 93 8.52 18.14 -34.21
C LEU A 93 7.77 19.38 -34.73
N TYR A 94 6.48 19.51 -34.42
CA TYR A 94 5.68 20.65 -34.87
C TYR A 94 6.21 22.00 -34.36
N TRP A 95 6.60 22.07 -33.08
CA TRP A 95 7.08 23.32 -32.48
C TRP A 95 8.54 23.63 -32.80
N ASN A 96 9.42 22.63 -32.81
CA ASN A 96 10.87 22.86 -32.98
C ASN A 96 11.34 22.81 -34.44
N LEU A 97 10.72 21.98 -35.28
CA LEU A 97 11.11 21.80 -36.69
C LEU A 97 9.88 21.80 -37.62
N PRO A 98 9.24 22.96 -37.84
CA PRO A 98 8.08 23.05 -38.72
C PRO A 98 8.38 22.72 -40.20
N SER A 99 9.65 22.60 -40.61
CA SER A 99 10.00 22.13 -41.94
C SER A 99 9.87 20.60 -42.12
N ALA A 100 9.80 19.84 -41.02
CA ALA A 100 9.77 18.37 -41.04
C ALA A 100 8.34 17.79 -41.20
N MET A 101 7.57 18.32 -42.15
CA MET A 101 6.15 17.97 -42.37
C MET A 101 5.92 16.46 -42.55
N LEU A 102 6.78 15.77 -43.29
CA LEU A 102 6.71 14.32 -43.48
C LEU A 102 6.83 13.54 -42.16
N ALA A 103 7.72 13.96 -41.25
CA ALA A 103 7.91 13.29 -39.97
C ALA A 103 6.68 13.48 -39.05
N ILE A 104 6.07 14.67 -39.09
CA ILE A 104 4.82 14.96 -38.37
C ILE A 104 3.69 14.08 -38.92
N GLU A 105 3.53 13.98 -40.24
CA GLU A 105 2.52 13.11 -40.85
C GLU A 105 2.71 11.63 -40.50
N VAL A 106 3.95 11.13 -40.54
CA VAL A 106 4.27 9.75 -40.16
C VAL A 106 3.92 9.49 -38.69
N SER A 107 4.26 10.41 -37.79
CA SER A 107 3.92 10.28 -36.36
C SER A 107 2.41 10.21 -36.13
N LYS A 108 1.62 11.01 -36.86
CA LYS A 108 0.15 10.97 -36.80
C LYS A 108 -0.43 9.71 -37.43
N ALA A 109 0.16 9.20 -38.52
CA ALA A 109 -0.21 7.91 -39.10
C ALA A 109 0.03 6.75 -38.12
N ILE A 110 1.13 6.80 -37.35
CA ILE A 110 1.37 5.81 -36.28
C ILE A 110 0.27 5.88 -35.23
N VAL A 111 -0.15 7.07 -34.81
CA VAL A 111 -1.25 7.25 -33.85
C VAL A 111 -2.57 6.67 -34.39
N THR A 112 -2.92 6.93 -35.65
CA THR A 112 -4.18 6.40 -36.23
C THR A 112 -4.15 4.87 -36.38
N VAL A 113 -3.06 4.31 -36.92
CA VAL A 113 -2.89 2.85 -37.08
C VAL A 113 -2.92 2.14 -35.73
N THR A 114 -2.20 2.66 -34.74
CA THR A 114 -2.22 2.09 -33.38
C THR A 114 -3.60 2.20 -32.73
N THR A 115 -4.35 3.27 -32.98
CA THR A 115 -5.73 3.42 -32.49
C THR A 115 -6.65 2.32 -33.04
N VAL A 116 -6.63 2.11 -34.36
CA VAL A 116 -7.42 1.06 -35.01
C VAL A 116 -7.03 -0.32 -34.47
N ALA A 117 -5.72 -0.58 -34.32
CA ALA A 117 -5.22 -1.82 -33.75
C ALA A 117 -5.68 -2.03 -32.30
N ILE A 118 -5.62 -1.00 -31.44
CA ILE A 118 -6.08 -1.13 -30.03
C ILE A 118 -7.60 -1.38 -29.98
N LEU A 119 -8.41 -0.71 -30.81
CA LEU A 119 -9.86 -0.95 -30.85
C LEU A 119 -10.20 -2.37 -31.30
N TYR A 120 -9.49 -2.88 -32.30
CA TYR A 120 -9.58 -4.27 -32.72
C TYR A 120 -9.22 -5.23 -31.58
N LEU A 121 -8.06 -5.03 -30.92
CA LEU A 121 -7.66 -5.87 -29.79
C LEU A 121 -8.62 -5.75 -28.60
N LEU A 122 -9.22 -4.58 -28.38
CA LEU A 122 -10.21 -4.34 -27.33
C LEU A 122 -11.48 -5.17 -27.58
N PHE A 123 -11.97 -5.20 -28.81
CA PHE A 123 -13.06 -6.07 -29.23
C PHE A 123 -12.74 -7.54 -28.90
N PHE A 124 -11.59 -8.05 -29.34
CA PHE A 124 -11.20 -9.44 -29.09
C PHE A 124 -11.08 -9.73 -27.60
N ARG A 125 -10.53 -8.79 -26.82
CA ARG A 125 -10.45 -8.93 -25.37
C ARG A 125 -11.82 -9.10 -24.72
N TYR A 126 -12.86 -8.43 -25.23
CA TYR A 126 -14.22 -8.54 -24.72
C TYR A 126 -14.94 -9.82 -25.16
N GLU A 127 -14.70 -10.30 -26.38
CA GLU A 127 -15.08 -11.67 -26.77
C GLU A 127 -14.44 -12.71 -25.85
N LEU A 128 -13.12 -12.62 -25.59
CA LEU A 128 -12.46 -13.52 -24.64
C LEU A 128 -13.03 -13.41 -23.22
N ALA A 129 -13.40 -12.21 -22.76
CA ALA A 129 -14.01 -12.02 -21.45
C ALA A 129 -15.39 -12.71 -21.35
N ALA A 130 -16.19 -12.66 -22.41
CA ALA A 130 -17.45 -13.41 -22.48
C ALA A 130 -17.19 -14.92 -22.48
N CYS A 131 -16.24 -15.42 -23.29
CA CYS A 131 -15.88 -16.84 -23.28
C CYS A 131 -15.43 -17.32 -21.89
N ILE A 132 -14.67 -16.50 -21.16
CA ILE A 132 -14.25 -16.80 -19.78
C ILE A 132 -15.44 -16.89 -18.84
N GLN A 133 -16.42 -15.98 -18.97
CA GLN A 133 -17.62 -16.01 -18.14
C GLN A 133 -18.54 -17.20 -18.46
N VAL A 134 -18.65 -17.59 -19.74
CA VAL A 134 -19.36 -18.81 -20.16
C VAL A 134 -18.67 -20.05 -19.58
N ALA A 135 -17.35 -20.14 -19.71
CA ALA A 135 -16.57 -21.25 -19.18
C ALA A 135 -16.52 -21.30 -17.63
N SER A 136 -16.85 -20.19 -16.95
CA SER A 136 -16.96 -20.13 -15.49
C SER A 136 -18.42 -20.14 -15.00
N TYR A 137 -19.37 -20.60 -15.84
CA TYR A 137 -20.82 -20.68 -15.53
C TYR A 137 -21.49 -19.36 -15.13
N GLY A 138 -20.88 -18.21 -15.44
CA GLY A 138 -21.44 -16.88 -15.14
C GLY A 138 -22.42 -16.38 -16.21
N LEU A 139 -22.44 -17.01 -17.39
CA LEU A 139 -23.31 -16.67 -18.51
C LEU A 139 -23.80 -17.95 -19.21
N PRO A 140 -24.99 -17.92 -19.85
CA PRO A 140 -25.50 -19.07 -20.59
C PRO A 140 -24.62 -19.39 -21.82
N PRO A 141 -24.56 -20.67 -22.22
CA PRO A 141 -23.75 -21.10 -23.37
C PRO A 141 -24.20 -20.40 -24.66
N GLY A 142 -23.24 -19.96 -25.48
CA GLY A 142 -23.50 -19.27 -26.74
C GLY A 142 -23.74 -17.76 -26.64
N SER A 143 -23.76 -17.19 -25.43
CA SER A 143 -23.88 -15.74 -25.26
C SER A 143 -22.62 -14.99 -25.74
N ARG A 144 -22.83 -13.95 -26.56
CA ARG A 144 -21.79 -13.00 -26.99
C ARG A 144 -21.72 -11.81 -26.04
N PHE A 145 -20.60 -11.08 -26.03
CA PHE A 145 -20.43 -9.96 -25.10
C PHE A 145 -21.45 -8.83 -25.30
N TYR A 146 -21.99 -8.64 -26.51
CA TYR A 146 -22.98 -7.61 -26.83
C TYR A 146 -24.33 -7.79 -26.14
N HIS A 147 -24.69 -9.02 -25.78
CA HIS A 147 -25.96 -9.32 -25.10
C HIS A 147 -25.86 -9.17 -23.58
N THR A 148 -24.72 -8.72 -23.06
CA THR A 148 -24.40 -8.78 -21.62
C THR A 148 -24.03 -7.40 -21.07
N THR A 149 -23.90 -7.30 -19.74
CA THR A 149 -23.42 -6.10 -19.04
C THR A 149 -22.00 -5.69 -19.44
N LEU A 150 -21.24 -6.59 -20.11
CA LEU A 150 -19.92 -6.29 -20.66
C LEU A 150 -19.99 -5.22 -21.76
N LEU A 151 -21.09 -5.11 -22.51
CA LEU A 151 -21.25 -4.11 -23.57
C LEU A 151 -21.06 -2.69 -23.04
N ARG A 152 -21.66 -2.35 -21.90
CA ARG A 152 -21.52 -1.03 -21.27
C ARG A 152 -20.06 -0.70 -20.94
N THR A 153 -19.33 -1.69 -20.41
CA THR A 153 -17.91 -1.49 -20.09
C THR A 153 -17.04 -1.42 -21.35
N TYR A 154 -17.42 -2.13 -22.42
CA TYR A 154 -16.77 -2.01 -23.72
C TYR A 154 -16.96 -0.62 -24.32
N MET A 155 -18.19 -0.10 -24.33
CA MET A 155 -18.48 1.26 -24.80
C MET A 155 -17.65 2.32 -24.06
N TYR A 156 -17.60 2.25 -22.73
CA TYR A 156 -16.78 3.17 -21.93
C TYR A 156 -15.29 3.09 -22.28
N ASN A 157 -14.71 1.88 -22.34
CA ASN A 157 -13.29 1.72 -22.67
C ASN A 157 -12.98 2.07 -24.13
N SER A 158 -13.92 1.82 -25.04
CA SER A 158 -13.83 2.25 -26.44
C SER A 158 -13.79 3.77 -26.51
N MET A 159 -14.67 4.48 -25.80
CA MET A 159 -14.65 5.94 -25.71
C MET A 159 -13.32 6.49 -25.15
N MET A 160 -12.77 5.87 -24.10
CA MET A 160 -11.46 6.26 -23.53
C MET A 160 -10.28 5.97 -24.46
N THR A 161 -10.42 5.04 -25.41
CA THR A 161 -9.37 4.68 -26.37
C THR A 161 -9.49 5.45 -27.67
N ASN A 162 -10.72 5.80 -28.06
CA ASN A 162 -11.08 6.54 -29.25
C ASN A 162 -10.54 7.95 -29.19
N ALA A 163 -9.43 8.15 -29.88
CA ALA A 163 -8.98 9.44 -30.34
C ALA A 163 -9.09 9.35 -31.87
N LEU A 164 -10.24 9.70 -32.44
CA LEU A 164 -10.34 9.86 -33.89
C LEU A 164 -9.50 11.10 -34.25
N VAL A 165 -8.21 10.87 -34.49
CA VAL A 165 -7.30 11.85 -35.06
C VAL A 165 -7.48 11.76 -36.56
N THR A 166 -8.32 12.63 -37.09
CA THR A 166 -8.44 12.85 -38.53
C THR A 166 -7.11 13.41 -39.05
N ILE A 167 -6.59 12.82 -40.12
CA ILE A 167 -5.49 13.39 -40.91
C ILE A 167 -6.07 14.67 -41.53
N HIS A 168 -5.90 15.80 -40.87
CA HIS A 168 -6.27 17.09 -41.43
C HIS A 168 -5.04 17.72 -42.08
N PHE A 169 -5.11 17.84 -43.41
CA PHE A 169 -4.30 18.79 -44.15
C PHE A 169 -4.77 20.19 -43.77
N ASP A 170 -3.93 20.97 -43.09
CA ASP A 170 -4.24 22.37 -42.81
C ASP A 170 -4.14 23.17 -44.12
N GLN A 171 -5.28 23.44 -44.75
CA GLN A 171 -5.40 24.55 -45.69
C GLN A 171 -5.60 25.83 -44.88
N SER A 172 -4.50 26.42 -44.41
CA SER A 172 -4.54 27.74 -43.82
C SER A 172 -4.84 28.79 -44.89
N ILE A 173 -6.12 29.17 -44.99
CA ILE A 173 -6.55 30.38 -45.71
C ILE A 173 -6.00 31.57 -44.94
N LYS A 174 -5.05 32.31 -45.53
CA LYS A 174 -4.65 33.64 -45.06
C LYS A 174 -5.78 34.63 -45.36
N PRO A 175 -6.42 35.28 -44.38
CA PRO A 175 -7.18 36.49 -44.65
C PRO A 175 -6.19 37.65 -44.57
N GLY A 176 -5.95 38.29 -45.72
CA GLY A 176 -5.29 39.57 -45.79
C GLY A 176 -6.14 40.70 -45.22
N ALA A 177 -5.43 41.77 -44.85
CA ALA A 177 -5.85 43.17 -44.76
C ALA A 177 -6.57 43.69 -43.49
N SER A 178 -5.73 44.35 -42.67
CA SER A 178 -5.81 45.74 -42.14
C SER A 178 -7.02 46.22 -41.33
N VAL A 179 -6.80 46.49 -40.02
CA VAL A 179 -7.22 47.71 -39.28
C VAL A 179 -6.20 47.94 -38.11
N PRO A 180 -5.74 49.18 -37.81
CA PRO A 180 -4.79 49.45 -36.72
C PRO A 180 -5.48 49.66 -35.34
N VAL A 181 -4.66 49.82 -34.30
CA VAL A 181 -4.93 50.09 -32.85
C VAL A 181 -5.00 48.88 -31.88
N CYS A 182 -4.28 47.81 -32.13
CA CYS A 182 -3.76 46.96 -31.06
C CYS A 182 -2.32 46.52 -31.41
N PRO A 183 -1.47 46.15 -30.43
CA PRO A 183 -0.15 45.56 -30.71
C PRO A 183 -0.27 44.36 -31.67
N THR A 184 0.79 44.00 -32.37
CA THR A 184 0.78 42.87 -33.31
C THR A 184 0.26 41.59 -32.61
N ASN A 185 -0.71 40.89 -33.23
CA ASN A 185 -1.34 39.62 -32.79
C ASN A 185 -2.52 39.69 -31.78
N VAL A 186 -3.21 40.82 -31.65
CA VAL A 186 -4.45 40.92 -30.85
C VAL A 186 -5.62 41.44 -31.70
N LEU A 187 -6.79 40.84 -31.50
CA LEU A 187 -8.06 41.24 -32.12
C LEU A 187 -8.70 42.34 -31.29
N TYR A 188 -9.08 43.44 -31.93
CA TYR A 188 -9.89 44.48 -31.32
C TYR A 188 -11.37 44.07 -31.36
N ALA A 189 -11.99 43.88 -30.20
CA ALA A 189 -13.43 43.66 -30.09
C ALA A 189 -13.96 44.38 -28.84
N THR A 190 -15.14 45.00 -28.92
CA THR A 190 -15.85 45.55 -27.74
C THR A 190 -15.00 46.48 -26.86
N TYR A 191 -14.23 47.39 -27.47
CA TYR A 191 -13.32 48.34 -26.80
C TYR A 191 -12.15 47.71 -26.00
N ASN A 192 -11.88 46.41 -26.17
CA ASN A 192 -10.75 45.71 -25.57
C ASN A 192 -9.92 44.96 -26.63
N CYS A 193 -8.62 44.84 -26.39
CA CYS A 193 -7.74 44.01 -27.21
C CYS A 193 -7.73 42.58 -26.64
N TYR A 194 -8.12 41.59 -27.45
CA TYR A 194 -8.12 40.18 -27.10
C TYR A 194 -7.00 39.44 -27.84
N THR A 195 -6.27 38.56 -27.16
CA THR A 195 -5.30 37.67 -27.81
C THR A 195 -6.03 36.61 -28.63
N ARG A 196 -5.64 36.42 -29.89
CA ARG A 196 -6.23 35.38 -30.74
C ARG A 196 -5.64 34.02 -30.34
N ALA A 197 -6.41 33.23 -29.60
CA ALA A 197 -6.09 31.83 -29.35
C ALA A 197 -6.36 31.02 -30.64
N THR A 198 -5.36 30.85 -31.51
CA THR A 198 -5.46 29.90 -32.64
C THR A 198 -5.05 28.52 -32.17
N TYR A 199 -6.03 27.63 -32.01
CA TYR A 199 -5.75 26.25 -31.64
C TYR A 199 -5.41 25.41 -32.87
N SER A 200 -4.18 24.87 -32.86
CA SER A 200 -3.67 23.80 -33.70
C SER A 200 -4.59 22.57 -33.74
N ALA A 201 -4.92 22.00 -34.90
CA ALA A 201 -5.49 20.63 -34.94
C ALA A 201 -4.52 19.61 -34.28
N TYR A 202 -3.21 19.90 -34.30
CA TYR A 202 -2.17 19.12 -33.63
C TYR A 202 -2.27 19.13 -32.09
N GLN A 203 -3.01 20.07 -31.49
CA GLN A 203 -3.16 20.22 -30.04
C GLN A 203 -4.24 19.30 -29.44
N PHE A 204 -5.15 18.76 -30.27
CA PHE A 204 -6.10 17.73 -29.85
C PHE A 204 -5.43 16.37 -29.52
N GLY A 205 -4.10 16.29 -29.61
CA GLY A 205 -3.30 15.18 -29.09
C GLY A 205 -3.58 14.80 -27.64
N ILE A 206 -4.04 15.75 -26.81
CA ILE A 206 -4.45 15.48 -25.43
C ILE A 206 -5.59 14.45 -25.33
N ILE A 207 -6.40 14.26 -26.38
CA ILE A 207 -7.45 13.23 -26.44
C ILE A 207 -6.86 11.81 -26.39
N VAL A 208 -5.56 11.65 -26.68
CA VAL A 208 -4.83 10.37 -26.57
C VAL A 208 -4.44 10.06 -25.13
N ALA A 209 -4.36 11.07 -24.24
CA ALA A 209 -3.93 10.94 -22.85
C ALA A 209 -4.70 9.89 -22.01
N PRO A 210 -6.03 9.72 -22.14
CA PRO A 210 -6.78 8.75 -21.35
C PRO A 210 -6.23 7.32 -21.48
N ARG A 211 -5.53 6.97 -22.57
CA ARG A 211 -4.89 5.65 -22.78
C ARG A 211 -3.94 5.23 -21.66
N ILE A 212 -3.46 6.16 -20.84
CA ILE A 212 -2.69 5.89 -19.62
C ILE A 212 -3.42 4.87 -18.72
N TYR A 213 -4.77 4.79 -18.75
CA TYR A 213 -5.52 3.78 -17.97
C TYR A 213 -5.06 2.32 -18.23
N LEU A 214 -4.50 2.03 -19.42
CA LEU A 214 -4.00 0.70 -19.78
C LEU A 214 -2.80 0.27 -18.93
N ILE A 215 -2.06 1.22 -18.34
CA ILE A 215 -0.97 0.92 -17.41
C ILE A 215 -1.46 0.11 -16.20
N GLY A 216 -2.66 0.41 -15.70
CA GLY A 216 -3.26 -0.33 -14.58
C GLY A 216 -3.55 -1.79 -14.92
N ARG A 217 -3.94 -2.06 -16.18
CA ARG A 217 -4.14 -3.44 -16.66
C ARG A 217 -2.82 -4.17 -16.82
N TYR A 218 -1.80 -3.50 -17.34
CA TYR A 218 -0.46 -4.06 -17.45
C TYR A 218 0.11 -4.40 -16.07
N ILE A 219 0.03 -3.48 -15.10
CA ILE A 219 0.46 -3.70 -13.72
C ILE A 219 -0.25 -4.92 -13.13
N ARG A 220 -1.58 -5.00 -13.24
CA ARG A 220 -2.36 -6.18 -12.80
C ARG A 220 -1.87 -7.49 -13.43
N ASN A 221 -1.49 -7.44 -14.70
CA ASN A 221 -0.95 -8.59 -15.42
C ASN A 221 0.46 -8.95 -14.95
N VAL A 222 1.34 -7.98 -14.65
CA VAL A 222 2.69 -8.23 -14.13
C VAL A 222 2.63 -8.94 -12.78
N PHE A 223 1.78 -8.46 -11.86
CA PHE A 223 1.60 -9.06 -10.54
C PHE A 223 0.82 -10.40 -10.54
N GLY A 224 0.34 -10.88 -11.69
CA GLY A 224 -0.29 -12.21 -11.79
C GLY A 224 -1.72 -12.30 -11.25
N PHE A 225 -2.37 -11.18 -10.94
CA PHE A 225 -3.76 -11.17 -10.45
C PHE A 225 -4.79 -11.53 -11.52
N ASN A 226 -4.43 -11.46 -12.81
CA ASN A 226 -5.28 -11.89 -13.92
C ASN A 226 -5.08 -13.38 -14.28
N THR A 227 -5.19 -14.26 -13.28
CA THR A 227 -5.06 -15.72 -13.43
C THR A 227 -6.31 -16.43 -12.91
N ASN A 228 -6.55 -17.63 -13.40
CA ASN A 228 -7.65 -18.48 -12.93
C ASN A 228 -7.50 -18.82 -11.43
N GLU A 229 -6.26 -19.05 -10.99
CA GLU A 229 -5.93 -19.35 -9.58
C GLU A 229 -6.22 -18.16 -8.67
N ALA A 230 -5.79 -16.95 -9.05
CA ALA A 230 -6.11 -15.74 -8.29
C ALA A 230 -7.62 -15.47 -8.23
N LYS A 231 -8.35 -15.73 -9.32
CA LYS A 231 -9.82 -15.60 -9.33
C LYS A 231 -10.49 -16.64 -8.44
N LEU A 232 -10.01 -17.88 -8.42
CA LEU A 232 -10.53 -18.95 -7.56
C LEU A 232 -10.33 -18.61 -6.08
N ILE A 233 -9.11 -18.22 -5.70
CA ILE A 233 -8.80 -17.79 -4.33
C ILE A 233 -9.67 -16.59 -3.95
N GLY A 234 -9.83 -15.63 -4.87
CA GLY A 234 -10.72 -14.49 -4.69
C GLY A 234 -12.17 -14.92 -4.43
N SER A 235 -12.73 -15.83 -5.25
CA SER A 235 -14.10 -16.31 -5.06
C SER A 235 -14.32 -17.07 -3.76
N LEU A 236 -13.33 -17.86 -3.31
CA LEU A 236 -13.41 -18.56 -2.02
C LEU A 236 -13.52 -17.60 -0.84
N GLN A 237 -12.95 -16.40 -0.98
CA GLN A 237 -12.97 -15.37 0.05
C GLN A 237 -13.96 -14.24 -0.23
N ASN A 238 -14.83 -14.40 -1.25
CA ASN A 238 -15.78 -13.36 -1.70
C ASN A 238 -15.12 -12.01 -2.04
N VAL A 239 -13.94 -12.04 -2.70
CA VAL A 239 -13.19 -10.86 -3.13
C VAL A 239 -12.83 -10.94 -4.62
N ASP A 240 -13.10 -9.87 -5.35
CA ASP A 240 -12.69 -9.72 -6.74
C ASP A 240 -11.20 -9.34 -6.87
N ALA A 241 -10.32 -10.35 -6.83
CA ALA A 241 -8.87 -10.19 -7.00
C ALA A 241 -8.48 -9.57 -8.36
N THR A 242 -9.35 -9.65 -9.36
CA THR A 242 -9.12 -9.07 -10.70
C THR A 242 -9.48 -7.59 -10.80
N SER A 243 -10.08 -7.00 -9.76
CA SER A 243 -10.50 -5.60 -9.74
C SER A 243 -9.30 -4.63 -9.65
N ALA A 244 -9.39 -3.49 -10.32
CA ALA A 244 -8.35 -2.46 -10.26
C ALA A 244 -8.19 -1.87 -8.85
N TRP A 245 -9.28 -1.82 -8.07
CA TRP A 245 -9.28 -1.39 -6.68
C TRP A 245 -8.43 -2.32 -5.80
N PHE A 246 -8.56 -3.63 -5.96
CA PHE A 246 -7.77 -4.61 -5.22
C PHE A 246 -6.26 -4.46 -5.51
N VAL A 247 -5.88 -4.33 -6.79
CA VAL A 247 -4.48 -4.15 -7.19
C VAL A 247 -3.88 -2.87 -6.59
N ARG A 248 -4.63 -1.76 -6.60
CA ARG A 248 -4.19 -0.51 -5.96
C ARG A 248 -4.02 -0.68 -4.45
N LYS A 249 -4.95 -1.35 -3.78
CA LYS A 249 -4.85 -1.63 -2.34
C LYS A 249 -3.63 -2.51 -2.03
N PHE A 250 -3.38 -3.52 -2.86
CA PHE A 250 -2.20 -4.38 -2.77
C PHE A 250 -0.90 -3.56 -2.92
N LEU A 251 -0.78 -2.77 -3.99
CA LEU A 251 0.40 -1.93 -4.24
C LEU A 251 0.66 -0.96 -3.08
N PHE A 252 -0.37 -0.28 -2.60
CA PHE A 252 -0.24 0.67 -1.50
C PHE A 252 0.16 -0.01 -0.18
N ARG A 253 -0.28 -1.25 0.07
CA ARG A 253 0.04 -1.98 1.31
C ARG A 253 1.44 -2.57 1.31
N PHE A 254 1.87 -3.16 0.19
CA PHE A 254 3.15 -3.89 0.10
C PHE A 254 4.31 -3.02 -0.42
N TYR A 255 4.02 -2.04 -1.29
CA TYR A 255 5.02 -1.14 -1.88
C TYR A 255 4.60 0.34 -1.74
N PRO A 256 4.35 0.83 -0.51
CA PRO A 256 3.75 2.16 -0.28
C PRO A 256 4.58 3.31 -0.85
N ALA A 257 5.88 3.34 -0.58
CA ALA A 257 6.77 4.42 -1.02
C ALA A 257 6.93 4.42 -2.55
N THR A 258 7.25 3.27 -3.13
CA THR A 258 7.38 3.10 -4.59
C THR A 258 6.09 3.47 -5.31
N PHE A 259 4.93 3.10 -4.75
CA PHE A 259 3.64 3.46 -5.32
C PHE A 259 3.38 4.97 -5.28
N CYS A 260 3.71 5.65 -4.18
CA CYS A 260 3.55 7.11 -4.08
C CYS A 260 4.48 7.85 -5.06
N VAL A 261 5.74 7.44 -5.17
CA VAL A 261 6.69 8.01 -6.14
C VAL A 261 6.22 7.79 -7.57
N PHE A 262 5.74 6.58 -7.88
CA PHE A 262 5.20 6.26 -9.21
C PHE A 262 3.99 7.14 -9.57
N ILE A 263 3.05 7.34 -8.64
CA ILE A 263 1.89 8.22 -8.87
C ILE A 263 2.33 9.67 -9.00
N PHE A 264 3.26 10.15 -8.18
CA PHE A 264 3.80 11.51 -8.26
C PHE A 264 4.43 11.78 -9.64
N VAL A 265 5.33 10.90 -10.09
CA VAL A 265 6.00 11.06 -11.39
C VAL A 265 5.01 10.94 -12.54
N SER A 266 4.10 9.96 -12.51
CA SER A 266 3.15 9.75 -13.61
C SER A 266 2.09 10.87 -13.73
N VAL A 267 1.51 11.31 -12.62
CA VAL A 267 0.54 12.43 -12.61
C VAL A 267 1.25 13.74 -12.92
N GLY A 268 2.44 13.97 -12.37
CA GLY A 268 3.25 15.15 -12.66
C GLY A 268 3.62 15.25 -14.13
N ALA A 269 4.19 14.19 -14.71
CA ALA A 269 4.56 14.16 -16.12
C ALA A 269 3.34 14.30 -17.05
N ALA A 270 2.22 13.63 -16.75
CA ALA A 270 1.00 13.73 -17.54
C ALA A 270 0.38 15.13 -17.48
N THR A 271 0.38 15.76 -16.29
CA THR A 271 -0.14 17.13 -16.12
C THR A 271 0.78 18.14 -16.80
N ALA A 272 2.09 18.01 -16.64
CA ALA A 272 3.07 18.88 -17.29
C ALA A 272 2.94 18.80 -18.82
N TRP A 273 2.81 17.59 -19.37
CA TRP A 273 2.58 17.40 -20.80
C TRP A 273 1.25 18.02 -21.27
N ALA A 274 0.18 17.92 -20.48
CA ALA A 274 -1.10 18.56 -20.80
C ALA A 274 -1.02 20.11 -20.74
N VAL A 275 -0.28 20.66 -19.78
CA VAL A 275 -0.08 22.10 -19.63
C VAL A 275 0.78 22.64 -20.75
N ASP A 276 1.92 22.01 -21.02
CA ASP A 276 2.79 22.37 -22.14
C ASP A 276 1.98 22.43 -23.44
N GLN A 277 1.22 21.37 -23.77
CA GLN A 277 0.36 21.33 -24.95
C GLN A 277 -0.65 22.48 -25.06
N THR A 278 -1.23 22.88 -23.94
CA THR A 278 -2.28 23.90 -23.93
C THR A 278 -1.71 25.32 -23.96
N GLU A 279 -0.54 25.54 -23.37
CA GLU A 279 0.06 26.86 -23.20
C GLU A 279 1.09 27.21 -24.29
N HIS A 280 1.79 26.23 -24.88
CA HIS A 280 2.68 26.46 -26.04
C HIS A 280 1.93 27.14 -27.20
N SER A 281 0.67 26.74 -27.34
CA SER A 281 -0.32 27.22 -28.30
C SER A 281 -0.62 28.70 -28.21
N MET A 282 -0.48 29.28 -27.01
CA MET A 282 -0.76 30.68 -26.72
C MET A 282 0.51 31.55 -26.79
N ALA A 283 1.66 30.96 -27.15
CA ALA A 283 2.97 31.62 -27.18
C ALA A 283 3.34 32.29 -25.84
N ASN A 284 3.06 31.60 -24.73
CA ASN A 284 3.44 32.10 -23.40
C ASN A 284 4.96 32.01 -23.22
N ALA A 285 5.62 33.17 -23.05
CA ALA A 285 7.06 33.25 -22.91
C ALA A 285 7.59 32.59 -21.61
N ASP A 286 6.79 32.57 -20.54
CA ASP A 286 7.16 31.99 -19.24
C ASP A 286 7.12 30.46 -19.21
N LEU A 287 6.56 29.83 -20.25
CA LEU A 287 6.39 28.38 -20.40
C LEU A 287 6.91 27.93 -21.78
N ALA A 288 8.09 28.42 -22.14
CA ALA A 288 8.68 28.17 -23.45
C ALA A 288 9.29 26.76 -23.55
N GLU A 289 9.82 26.21 -22.45
CA GLU A 289 10.38 24.86 -22.44
C GLU A 289 9.50 23.89 -21.62
N TYR A 290 9.51 22.61 -22.01
CA TYR A 290 8.82 21.55 -21.25
C TYR A 290 9.29 21.48 -19.78
N VAL A 291 10.54 21.85 -19.53
CA VAL A 291 11.12 21.89 -18.18
C VAL A 291 10.40 22.90 -17.29
N ASP A 292 9.98 24.05 -17.84
CA ASP A 292 9.25 25.09 -17.11
C ASP A 292 7.85 24.61 -16.74
N ALA A 293 7.17 23.91 -17.66
CA ALA A 293 5.87 23.29 -17.39
C ALA A 293 5.99 22.18 -16.33
N LEU A 294 7.07 21.39 -16.35
CA LEU A 294 7.34 20.38 -15.34
C LEU A 294 7.61 21.02 -13.97
N TRP A 295 8.43 22.07 -13.93
CA TRP A 295 8.73 22.84 -12.72
C TRP A 295 7.45 23.42 -12.10
N LEU A 296 6.64 24.10 -12.90
CA LEU A 296 5.35 24.64 -12.48
C LEU A 296 4.47 23.56 -11.83
N VAL A 297 4.33 22.41 -12.48
CA VAL A 297 3.48 21.31 -11.98
C VAL A 297 4.04 20.71 -10.69
N VAL A 298 5.34 20.51 -10.59
CA VAL A 298 5.98 19.99 -9.36
C VAL A 298 5.76 20.95 -8.19
N VAL A 299 6.03 22.23 -8.38
CA VAL A 299 5.82 23.28 -7.37
C VAL A 299 4.35 23.39 -6.96
N THR A 300 3.42 23.18 -7.90
CA THR A 300 1.98 23.17 -7.65
C THR A 300 1.53 21.93 -6.87
N ILE A 301 2.03 20.74 -7.23
CA ILE A 301 1.71 19.48 -6.52
C ILE A 301 2.14 19.54 -5.05
N VAL A 302 3.32 20.12 -4.78
CA VAL A 302 3.83 20.29 -3.41
C VAL A 302 3.16 21.48 -2.69
N THR A 303 2.25 22.19 -3.36
CA THR A 303 1.48 23.33 -2.84
C THR A 303 2.34 24.52 -2.40
N VAL A 304 3.52 24.70 -3.01
CA VAL A 304 4.42 25.85 -2.73
C VAL A 304 3.97 27.08 -3.50
N GLY A 305 3.79 26.97 -4.82
CA GLY A 305 3.25 28.02 -5.68
C GLY A 305 4.07 29.32 -5.68
N TYR A 306 5.33 29.30 -6.13
CA TYR A 306 6.18 30.49 -6.17
C TYR A 306 5.63 31.63 -7.04
N GLY A 307 4.92 31.29 -8.13
CA GLY A 307 4.32 32.28 -9.05
C GLY A 307 5.30 32.86 -10.06
N ASP A 308 6.44 32.21 -10.27
CA ASP A 308 7.45 32.50 -11.28
C ASP A 308 7.00 32.12 -12.70
N CYS A 309 6.34 30.97 -12.85
CA CYS A 309 5.66 30.55 -14.08
C CYS A 309 4.15 30.51 -13.85
N VAL A 310 3.34 31.01 -14.79
CA VAL A 310 1.87 31.04 -14.66
C VAL A 310 1.18 30.64 -15.96
N VAL A 311 0.12 29.84 -15.84
CA VAL A 311 -0.76 29.48 -16.97
C VAL A 311 -1.76 30.58 -17.30
N VAL A 312 -1.82 30.97 -18.57
CA VAL A 312 -2.68 32.04 -19.05
C VAL A 312 -3.96 31.46 -19.65
N GLY A 313 -3.85 30.35 -20.38
CA GLY A 313 -4.96 29.69 -21.07
C GLY A 313 -5.98 29.06 -20.12
N PHE A 314 -7.27 29.18 -20.47
CA PHE A 314 -8.34 28.46 -19.78
C PHE A 314 -8.13 26.93 -19.73
N PRO A 315 -7.78 26.24 -20.84
CA PRO A 315 -7.56 24.79 -20.78
C PRO A 315 -6.35 24.41 -19.91
N GLY A 316 -5.25 25.17 -19.96
CA GLY A 316 -4.08 24.94 -19.10
C GLY A 316 -4.39 25.15 -17.62
N ARG A 317 -5.16 26.20 -17.29
CA ARG A 317 -5.69 26.40 -15.92
C ARG A 317 -6.50 25.20 -15.42
N LEU A 318 -7.38 24.65 -16.26
CA LEU A 318 -8.14 23.46 -15.90
C LEU A 318 -7.23 22.25 -15.65
N CYS A 319 -6.22 22.04 -16.50
CA CYS A 319 -5.23 20.98 -16.32
C CYS A 319 -4.43 21.13 -15.03
N VAL A 320 -3.96 22.35 -14.70
CA VAL A 320 -3.24 22.63 -13.44
C VAL A 320 -4.12 22.41 -12.22
N VAL A 321 -5.39 22.82 -12.26
CA VAL A 321 -6.32 22.60 -11.13
C VAL A 321 -6.59 21.11 -10.93
N LEU A 322 -6.89 20.37 -11.99
CA LEU A 322 -7.21 18.94 -11.88
C LEU A 322 -5.99 18.08 -11.54
N GLY A 323 -4.88 18.26 -12.25
CA GLY A 323 -3.67 17.45 -12.09
C GLY A 323 -2.75 17.94 -10.97
N GLY A 324 -2.50 19.25 -10.93
CA GLY A 324 -1.62 19.88 -9.94
C GLY A 324 -2.26 20.00 -8.56
N VAL A 325 -3.42 20.67 -8.47
CA VAL A 325 -4.05 20.95 -7.16
C VAL A 325 -4.79 19.74 -6.61
N VAL A 326 -5.77 19.19 -7.34
CA VAL A 326 -6.57 18.04 -6.86
C VAL A 326 -5.72 16.77 -6.82
N GLY A 327 -4.96 16.50 -7.89
CA GLY A 327 -4.01 15.39 -7.93
C GLY A 327 -2.92 15.50 -6.87
N GLY A 328 -2.33 16.70 -6.70
CA GLY A 328 -1.31 16.94 -5.68
C GLY A 328 -1.83 16.79 -4.25
N ALA A 329 -3.01 17.31 -3.94
CA ALA A 329 -3.64 17.12 -2.63
C ALA A 329 -3.87 15.63 -2.31
N ALA A 330 -4.29 14.84 -3.30
CA ALA A 330 -4.42 13.40 -3.13
C ALA A 330 -3.06 12.72 -2.88
N ILE A 331 -2.03 13.08 -3.65
CA ILE A 331 -0.67 12.53 -3.49
C ILE A 331 -0.09 12.89 -2.12
N CYS A 332 -0.16 14.16 -1.71
CA CYS A 332 0.32 14.62 -0.40
C CYS A 332 -0.39 13.90 0.75
N SER A 333 -1.71 13.71 0.65
CA SER A 333 -2.48 12.94 1.63
C SER A 333 -2.03 11.48 1.72
N MET A 334 -1.81 10.83 0.57
CA MET A 334 -1.29 9.46 0.52
C MET A 334 0.12 9.36 1.10
N CYS A 335 1.03 10.25 0.73
CA CYS A 335 2.38 10.33 1.28
C CYS A 335 2.36 10.49 2.80
N ARG A 336 1.49 11.35 3.33
CA ARG A 336 1.30 11.50 4.78
C ARG A 336 0.92 10.19 5.45
N VAL A 337 -0.04 9.44 4.90
CA VAL A 337 -0.44 8.14 5.44
C VAL A 337 0.71 7.14 5.42
N VAL A 338 1.49 7.12 4.33
CA VAL A 338 2.68 6.25 4.22
C VAL A 338 3.73 6.61 5.26
N VAL A 339 4.03 7.90 5.45
CA VAL A 339 5.00 8.36 6.46
C VAL A 339 4.53 8.01 7.87
N VAL A 340 3.24 8.26 8.18
CA VAL A 340 2.67 7.89 9.48
C VAL A 340 2.76 6.38 9.68
N GLY A 341 2.40 5.57 8.68
CA GLY A 341 2.49 4.11 8.72
C GLY A 341 3.91 3.57 8.87
N ALA A 342 4.91 4.25 8.30
CA ALA A 342 6.32 3.89 8.46
C ALA A 342 6.85 4.27 9.86
N LEU A 343 6.30 5.32 10.47
CA LEU A 343 6.66 5.78 11.82
C LEU A 343 5.79 5.16 12.93
N THR A 344 4.77 4.36 12.59
CA THR A 344 3.98 3.68 13.60
C THR A 344 4.80 2.59 14.28
N ILE A 345 4.94 2.70 15.59
CA ILE A 345 5.61 1.73 16.45
C ILE A 345 4.95 0.36 16.29
N THR A 346 5.73 -0.65 15.92
CA THR A 346 5.27 -2.03 15.82
C THR A 346 4.93 -2.61 17.20
N PRO A 347 4.09 -3.66 17.30
CA PRO A 347 3.78 -4.30 18.58
C PRO A 347 5.05 -4.74 19.35
N ASN A 348 6.01 -5.32 18.65
CA ASN A 348 7.27 -5.78 19.24
C ASN A 348 8.15 -4.61 19.74
N GLU A 349 8.22 -3.51 18.98
CA GLU A 349 8.94 -2.31 19.43
C GLU A 349 8.26 -1.69 20.64
N ARG A 350 6.92 -1.71 20.68
CA ARG A 350 6.16 -1.24 21.83
C ARG A 350 6.49 -2.03 23.09
N ASP A 351 6.57 -3.35 22.99
CA ASP A 351 6.96 -4.21 24.12
C ASP A 351 8.37 -3.87 24.63
N VAL A 352 9.32 -3.64 23.72
CA VAL A 352 10.69 -3.21 24.08
C VAL A 352 10.68 -1.85 24.77
N ILE A 353 9.92 -0.89 24.24
CA ILE A 353 9.78 0.46 24.83
C ILE A 353 9.18 0.36 26.24
N ASP A 354 8.20 -0.51 26.44
CA ASP A 354 7.55 -0.70 27.73
C ASP A 354 8.54 -1.30 28.76
N ILE A 355 9.34 -2.30 28.37
CA ILE A 355 10.39 -2.87 29.24
C ILE A 355 11.45 -1.83 29.62
N ILE A 356 11.92 -1.03 28.66
CA ILE A 356 12.92 0.03 28.93
C ILE A 356 12.32 1.09 29.87
N THR A 357 11.07 1.47 29.64
CA THR A 357 10.36 2.44 30.47
C THR A 357 10.18 1.91 31.90
N GLU A 358 9.83 0.64 32.07
CA GLU A 358 9.69 0.01 33.39
C GLU A 358 11.02 -0.05 34.16
N ARG A 359 12.13 -0.39 33.48
CA ARG A 359 13.47 -0.38 34.09
C ARG A 359 13.88 1.02 34.54
N THR A 360 13.60 2.04 33.72
CA THR A 360 13.90 3.44 34.04
C THR A 360 13.11 3.88 35.26
N GLN A 361 11.81 3.60 35.29
CA GLN A 361 10.95 3.91 36.44
C GLN A 361 11.40 3.18 37.71
N THR A 362 11.83 1.93 37.63
CA THR A 362 12.34 1.18 38.78
C THR A 362 13.60 1.84 39.36
N THR A 363 14.50 2.30 38.48
CA THR A 363 15.71 3.03 38.88
C THR A 363 15.38 4.37 39.52
N GLU A 364 14.43 5.11 38.94
CA GLU A 364 13.95 6.37 39.52
C GLU A 364 13.32 6.16 40.89
N ARG A 365 12.47 5.14 41.07
CA ARG A 365 11.88 4.78 42.37
C ARG A 365 12.96 4.47 43.41
N ARG A 366 13.99 3.70 43.04
CA ARG A 366 15.14 3.42 43.92
C ARG A 366 15.87 4.70 44.30
N SER A 367 16.11 5.62 43.35
CA SER A 367 16.75 6.92 43.63
C SER A 367 15.91 7.80 44.58
N VAL A 368 14.59 7.80 44.42
CA VAL A 368 13.66 8.54 45.28
C VAL A 368 13.63 7.92 46.68
N ALA A 369 13.60 6.60 46.79
CA ALA A 369 13.67 5.89 48.06
C ALA A 369 14.98 6.20 48.82
N VAL A 370 16.13 6.15 48.13
CA VAL A 370 17.43 6.51 48.71
C VAL A 370 17.44 7.97 49.19
N ARG A 371 16.94 8.91 48.37
CA ARG A 371 16.85 10.34 48.77
C ARG A 371 15.94 10.55 49.97
N LEU A 372 14.86 9.78 50.08
CA LEU A 372 13.94 9.85 51.22
C LEU A 372 14.63 9.37 52.51
N ILE A 373 15.35 8.25 52.45
CA ILE A 373 16.13 7.72 53.59
C ILE A 373 17.20 8.74 54.01
N GLN A 374 17.93 9.32 53.06
CA GLN A 374 18.94 10.35 53.33
C GLN A 374 18.33 11.60 53.98
N ALA A 375 17.13 12.02 53.55
CA ALA A 375 16.43 13.17 54.13
C ALA A 375 15.99 12.90 55.58
N GLU A 376 15.46 11.71 55.87
CA GLU A 376 15.08 11.32 57.24
C GLU A 376 16.30 11.18 58.15
N TRP A 377 17.40 10.59 57.66
CA TRP A 377 18.63 10.49 58.43
C TRP A 377 19.21 11.86 58.79
N ARG A 378 19.25 12.79 57.83
CA ARG A 378 19.71 14.18 58.08
C ARG A 378 18.83 14.88 59.11
N ARG A 379 17.51 14.67 59.04
CA ARG A 379 16.55 15.19 60.02
C ARG A 379 16.81 14.57 61.40
N TYR A 380 16.95 13.25 61.50
CA TYR A 380 17.26 12.54 62.74
C TYR A 380 18.56 13.06 63.37
N LYS A 381 19.64 13.17 62.57
CA LYS A 381 20.93 13.70 63.01
C LYS A 381 20.83 15.14 63.49
N ALA A 382 20.06 16.00 62.79
CA ALA A 382 19.83 17.39 63.22
C ALA A 382 19.01 17.49 64.52
N MET A 383 18.21 16.48 64.85
CA MET A 383 17.47 16.40 66.12
C MET A 383 18.28 15.77 67.26
N THR A 384 19.21 14.85 66.97
CA THR A 384 20.01 14.11 67.99
C THR A 384 21.36 14.73 68.29
N VAL A 385 22.04 15.32 67.30
CA VAL A 385 23.24 16.14 67.54
C VAL A 385 22.75 17.49 68.05
N GLY A 386 22.42 17.54 69.35
CA GLY A 386 22.16 18.78 70.07
C GLY A 386 23.37 19.73 70.00
N PRO A 387 23.16 21.04 70.21
CA PRO A 387 24.23 22.03 70.06
C PRO A 387 25.43 21.69 70.97
N PRO A 388 26.68 21.92 70.53
CA PRO A 388 27.80 21.90 71.46
C PRO A 388 27.54 22.93 72.56
N THR A 389 27.92 22.57 73.78
CA THR A 389 27.68 23.23 75.07
C THR A 389 28.35 24.61 75.22
N ASP A 390 28.31 25.46 74.20
CA ASP A 390 28.79 26.85 74.25
C ASP A 390 27.61 27.79 73.98
N GLY A 391 27.13 28.43 75.04
CA GLY A 391 25.84 29.11 75.16
C GLY A 391 25.68 30.43 74.39
N LEU A 392 25.75 30.41 73.06
CA LEU A 392 25.39 31.56 72.22
C LEU A 392 23.93 31.48 71.71
N PRO A 393 23.06 32.46 72.05
CA PRO A 393 21.62 32.44 71.72
C PRO A 393 21.31 32.52 70.21
N SER A 394 22.24 33.00 69.38
CA SER A 394 22.07 33.10 67.91
C SER A 394 22.09 31.73 67.19
N ARG A 395 22.49 30.64 67.85
CA ARG A 395 22.71 29.32 67.22
C ARG A 395 21.49 28.38 67.28
N ARG A 396 20.51 28.66 68.13
CA ARG A 396 19.22 27.94 68.18
C ARG A 396 18.44 28.07 66.87
N ASP A 397 18.51 29.24 66.24
CA ASP A 397 17.91 29.52 64.94
C ASP A 397 18.57 28.69 63.82
N GLY A 398 19.88 28.42 63.93
CA GLY A 398 20.62 27.59 62.97
C GLY A 398 20.21 26.11 62.98
N VAL A 399 19.89 25.55 64.16
CA VAL A 399 19.36 24.18 64.30
C VAL A 399 17.92 24.12 63.79
N ALA A 400 17.07 25.09 64.16
CA ALA A 400 15.71 25.18 63.64
C ALA A 400 15.68 25.32 62.10
N PHE A 401 16.57 26.13 61.53
CA PHE A 401 16.73 26.31 60.09
C PHE A 401 17.21 25.04 59.38
N THR A 402 18.16 24.28 59.95
CA THR A 402 18.64 23.02 59.36
C THR A 402 17.58 21.91 59.43
N VAL A 403 16.83 21.83 60.52
CA VAL A 403 15.67 20.92 60.65
C VAL A 403 14.57 21.31 59.66
N HIS A 404 14.26 22.60 59.50
CA HIS A 404 13.29 23.08 58.53
C HIS A 404 13.70 22.73 57.10
N LYS A 405 14.96 22.96 56.72
CA LYS A 405 15.51 22.59 55.40
C LYS A 405 15.42 21.08 55.14
N ALA A 406 15.67 20.25 56.15
CA ALA A 406 15.52 18.79 56.05
C ALA A 406 14.05 18.36 55.88
N ASN A 407 13.12 19.01 56.60
CA ASN A 407 11.69 18.78 56.45
C ASN A 407 11.19 19.17 55.05
N VAL A 408 11.60 20.32 54.53
CA VAL A 408 11.24 20.77 53.17
C VAL A 408 11.75 19.79 52.12
N LEU A 409 12.99 19.31 52.25
CA LEU A 409 13.55 18.29 51.34
C LEU A 409 12.73 16.99 51.39
N LYS A 410 12.41 16.50 52.58
CA LYS A 410 11.56 15.32 52.79
C LYS A 410 10.18 15.48 52.13
N PHE A 411 9.51 16.61 52.33
CA PHE A 411 8.20 16.86 51.72
C PHE A 411 8.29 16.89 50.19
N LYS A 412 9.34 17.49 49.63
CA LYS A 412 9.58 17.52 48.18
C LYS A 412 9.78 16.11 47.60
N VAL A 413 10.59 15.29 48.27
CA VAL A 413 10.84 13.89 47.85
C VAL A 413 9.58 13.03 48.01
N MET A 414 8.81 13.20 49.10
CA MET A 414 7.53 12.52 49.27
C MET A 414 6.49 12.92 48.24
N ALA A 415 6.43 14.19 47.86
CA ALA A 415 5.55 14.66 46.80
C ALA A 415 5.90 13.95 45.47
N SER A 416 7.19 13.87 45.13
CA SER A 416 7.68 13.12 43.96
C SER A 416 7.40 11.61 44.04
N ALA A 417 7.48 11.00 45.22
CA ALA A 417 7.16 9.58 45.40
C ALA A 417 5.65 9.32 45.22
N ARG A 418 4.80 10.23 45.70
CA ARG A 418 3.34 10.14 45.56
C ARG A 418 2.91 10.29 44.10
N THR A 419 3.53 11.19 43.34
CA THR A 419 3.22 11.35 41.90
C THR A 419 3.63 10.10 41.11
N MET A 420 4.82 9.53 41.37
CA MET A 420 5.25 8.27 40.74
C MET A 420 4.32 7.10 41.09
N ARG A 421 3.87 6.99 42.35
CA ARG A 421 2.93 5.94 42.78
C ARG A 421 1.58 6.07 42.07
N ARG A 422 1.05 7.31 41.94
CA ARG A 422 -0.20 7.57 41.22
C ARG A 422 -0.09 7.18 39.75
N GLN A 423 1.01 7.55 39.08
CA GLN A 423 1.24 7.18 37.68
C GLN A 423 1.36 5.66 37.50
N HIS A 424 2.03 4.96 38.42
CA HIS A 424 2.10 3.50 38.38
C HIS A 424 0.73 2.86 38.57
N GLN A 425 -0.04 3.29 39.58
CA GLN A 425 -1.39 2.78 39.79
C GLN A 425 -2.26 3.01 38.55
N GLN A 426 -2.22 4.18 37.93
CA GLN A 426 -2.99 4.46 36.72
C GLN A 426 -2.65 3.53 35.56
N ARG A 427 -1.37 3.17 35.37
CA ARG A 427 -0.96 2.24 34.30
C ARG A 427 -1.44 0.81 34.54
N HIS A 428 -1.35 0.32 35.78
CA HIS A 428 -1.71 -1.07 36.10
C HIS A 428 -3.18 -1.27 36.45
N HIS A 429 -3.93 -0.21 36.77
CA HIS A 429 -5.34 -0.32 37.16
C HIS A 429 -6.21 -1.01 36.10
N SER A 430 -5.96 -0.78 34.81
CA SER A 430 -6.69 -1.47 33.73
C SER A 430 -6.38 -2.97 33.69
N LEU A 431 -5.10 -3.34 33.82
CA LEU A 431 -4.64 -4.71 33.83
C LEU A 431 -5.14 -5.46 35.07
N ASP A 432 -5.03 -4.82 36.24
CA ASP A 432 -5.49 -5.36 37.53
C ASP A 432 -7.01 -5.55 37.54
N ALA A 433 -7.78 -4.64 36.94
CA ALA A 433 -9.22 -4.79 36.79
C ALA A 433 -9.61 -5.93 35.84
N ILE A 434 -8.82 -6.18 34.80
CA ILE A 434 -8.98 -7.35 33.93
C ILE A 434 -8.66 -8.62 34.73
N LEU A 435 -7.48 -8.70 35.34
CA LEU A 435 -7.05 -9.83 36.17
C LEU A 435 -8.05 -10.14 37.29
N HIS A 436 -8.59 -9.13 37.95
CA HIS A 436 -9.61 -9.30 38.98
C HIS A 436 -10.91 -9.88 38.42
N ARG A 437 -11.37 -9.42 37.25
CA ARG A 437 -12.54 -10.00 36.57
C ARG A 437 -12.30 -11.45 36.14
N TRP A 438 -11.11 -11.75 35.64
CA TRP A 438 -10.70 -13.12 35.29
C TRP A 438 -10.67 -14.02 36.52
N LYS A 439 -10.09 -13.52 37.62
CA LYS A 439 -10.05 -14.24 38.89
C LYS A 439 -11.45 -14.53 39.41
N LEU A 440 -12.37 -13.55 39.39
CA LEU A 440 -13.77 -13.75 39.76
C LEU A 440 -14.48 -14.78 38.86
N LYS A 441 -14.24 -14.75 37.55
CA LYS A 441 -14.79 -15.76 36.62
C LYS A 441 -14.24 -17.15 36.90
N ALA A 442 -12.94 -17.26 37.19
CA ALA A 442 -12.30 -18.52 37.54
C ALA A 442 -12.82 -19.06 38.88
N GLU A 443 -13.04 -18.19 39.87
CA GLU A 443 -13.63 -18.54 41.17
C GLU A 443 -15.11 -18.94 41.03
N ALA A 444 -15.90 -18.25 40.19
CA ALA A 444 -17.28 -18.62 39.89
C ALA A 444 -17.38 -20.00 39.22
N ALA A 445 -16.56 -20.25 38.20
CA ALA A 445 -16.50 -21.57 37.56
C ALA A 445 -16.04 -22.68 38.53
N ARG A 446 -15.15 -22.35 39.47
CA ARG A 446 -14.72 -23.28 40.53
C ARG A 446 -15.85 -23.61 41.52
N CYS A 447 -16.75 -22.67 41.79
CA CYS A 447 -17.91 -22.90 42.66
C CYS A 447 -19.01 -23.74 41.98
N ASP A 448 -19.22 -23.57 40.67
CA ASP A 448 -20.21 -24.35 39.91
C ASP A 448 -19.79 -25.84 39.75
N ASP A 449 -18.49 -26.12 39.60
CA ASP A 449 -17.97 -27.50 39.58
C ASP A 449 -18.08 -28.18 40.98
N VAL A 450 -17.90 -27.43 42.07
CA VAL A 450 -18.01 -27.97 43.46
C VAL A 450 -19.47 -28.18 43.88
N ALA A 451 -20.41 -27.37 43.38
CA ALA A 451 -21.84 -27.55 43.66
C ALA A 451 -22.47 -28.71 42.87
N SER A 452 -21.82 -29.19 41.81
CA SER A 452 -22.35 -30.25 40.93
C SER A 452 -21.71 -31.63 41.12
N THR A 453 -20.67 -31.76 41.96
CA THR A 453 -19.97 -33.04 42.15
C THR A 453 -19.93 -33.53 43.60
N ASN A 454 -20.87 -34.41 43.95
CA ASN A 454 -20.68 -35.45 44.98
C ASN A 454 -19.76 -36.58 44.47
N ALA A 455 -18.68 -36.26 43.75
CA ALA A 455 -17.79 -37.26 43.18
C ALA A 455 -16.33 -36.83 43.32
N THR A 456 -15.61 -37.60 44.13
CA THR A 456 -14.15 -37.64 44.26
C THR A 456 -13.46 -37.53 42.90
N THR A 457 -13.04 -36.31 42.53
CA THR A 457 -12.11 -36.09 41.43
C THR A 457 -10.89 -35.37 41.97
N SER A 458 -9.74 -36.02 41.79
CA SER A 458 -8.46 -35.60 42.35
C SER A 458 -8.06 -34.22 41.80
N CYS A 459 -7.48 -33.40 42.67
CA CYS A 459 -7.00 -32.04 42.37
C CYS A 459 -6.06 -32.01 41.13
N ASP A 460 -5.37 -33.11 40.85
CA ASP A 460 -4.46 -33.25 39.71
C ASP A 460 -5.17 -33.21 38.34
N ASP A 461 -6.39 -33.73 38.24
CA ASP A 461 -7.16 -33.71 36.99
C ASP A 461 -7.66 -32.30 36.64
N VAL A 462 -8.01 -31.52 37.66
CA VAL A 462 -8.42 -30.12 37.50
C VAL A 462 -7.23 -29.25 37.06
N VAL A 463 -6.04 -29.48 37.64
CA VAL A 463 -4.80 -28.79 37.24
C VAL A 463 -4.39 -29.16 35.81
N ALA A 464 -4.55 -30.42 35.41
CA ALA A 464 -4.29 -30.86 34.04
C ALA A 464 -5.26 -30.25 33.01
N LYS A 465 -6.54 -30.07 33.39
CA LYS A 465 -7.57 -29.44 32.54
C LYS A 465 -7.35 -27.93 32.39
N LEU A 466 -6.93 -27.26 33.47
CA LEU A 466 -6.54 -25.84 33.45
C LEU A 466 -5.28 -25.60 32.61
N ARG A 467 -4.27 -26.48 32.67
CA ARG A 467 -3.09 -26.39 31.77
C ARG A 467 -3.47 -26.49 30.29
N ARG A 468 -4.42 -27.37 29.94
CA ARG A 468 -4.92 -27.50 28.55
C ARG A 468 -5.70 -26.25 28.10
N LEU A 469 -6.46 -25.62 28.99
CA LEU A 469 -7.20 -24.38 28.69
C LEU A 469 -6.27 -23.17 28.51
N VAL A 470 -5.21 -23.07 29.32
CA VAL A 470 -4.18 -22.02 29.16
C VAL A 470 -3.43 -22.19 27.84
N LEU A 471 -3.09 -23.44 27.45
CA LEU A 471 -2.49 -23.74 26.15
C LEU A 471 -3.45 -23.47 24.98
N ALA A 472 -4.76 -23.73 25.15
CA ALA A 472 -5.75 -23.44 24.11
C ALA A 472 -6.03 -21.93 23.92
N CYS A 473 -5.99 -21.13 24.99
CA CYS A 473 -6.13 -19.67 24.89
C CYS A 473 -4.89 -19.00 24.30
N SER A 474 -3.68 -19.47 24.64
CA SER A 474 -2.44 -19.01 24.01
C SER A 474 -2.41 -19.21 22.49
N VAL A 475 -3.06 -20.27 21.99
CA VAL A 475 -3.14 -20.55 20.55
C VAL A 475 -4.21 -19.69 19.84
N ASN A 476 -5.29 -19.28 20.54
CA ASN A 476 -6.33 -18.43 19.96
C ASN A 476 -5.99 -16.92 19.94
N GLU A 477 -5.17 -16.42 20.87
CA GLU A 477 -4.64 -15.05 20.79
C GLU A 477 -3.59 -14.87 19.68
N LEU A 478 -2.91 -15.95 19.27
CA LEU A 478 -2.03 -15.97 18.09
C LEU A 478 -2.79 -16.11 16.76
N ALA A 479 -4.09 -16.41 16.79
CA ALA A 479 -4.93 -16.54 15.60
C ALA A 479 -5.83 -15.32 15.33
N THR A 480 -5.82 -14.32 16.22
CA THR A 480 -6.66 -13.11 16.11
C THR A 480 -5.88 -11.79 16.06
N GLN A 481 -4.56 -11.86 15.87
CA GLN A 481 -3.70 -10.77 15.39
C GLN A 481 -3.07 -11.17 14.06
#